data_AF-A0A6L6J179-F1
#
_entry.id   AF-A0A6L6J179-F1
#
_cell.length_a   1.000
_cell.length_b   1.000
_cell.length_c   1.000
_cell.angle_alpha   90.00
_cell.angle_beta   90.00
_cell.angle_gamma   90.00
#
_symmetry.space_group_name_H-M   'P 1'
#
loop_
_entity.id
_entity.type
_entity.pdbx_description
1 polymer ?
#
loop_
_entity_poly.entity_id
_entity_poly.type
_entity_poly.pdbx_seq_one_letter_code
_entity_poly.pdbx_strand_id
1 'polypeptide(L)'
;MTHLHNIARYSAFALCILGAVFSAIVLGLGWRFSGVFLLVFLALTVVGIRDLLQKRHSILRNYPVIGHIRFMFEEIRPEMRQYLIESDTDELPFSRETRSLVYQRAKGQEDKKPFGTTERVYDSGYAWVTHSIAPKVITDTDFRVLIGGPDCRQPYSASLYNISAMSFGALSANAITALNTGARLGGFAHDTGEGGISRYHRQNGGDLIYQVASGYFGCRDENGRFDPEKFRSQAADPQIKMIELKLSQGAKPGHGGMLPAAKISPEIAEARGVPMGVDCISPPAHSAFSTPIQMMQFIAHLRDLADGKPVGFKLCIGHRREFMCIVKAMLETGITPDFIVVDGKEGGTGSAPLEFSSRVGMPMREGLHFVHNTLRGAGLRDRIKICAAGKIVTAFDIARALALGADWCNSARGFMFAIGCIQSQSCHTNACPVGIATQDKLRQRALDTGDKAQRVARFHRNTLHALAEIAGAAGLNSPSDFLPYHFMFRHNDGTFQDGNEAYPYMPEGFLFSDQPSEELDVWRRRWKRANAETFAPTEIPSGRFN
;
A
#
# COMPACT_ATOMS: atom_id res chain seq x y z
N MET A 1 -36.61 24.62 27.45
CA MET A 1 -35.53 23.70 27.01
C MET A 1 -34.19 24.38 26.71
N THR A 2 -34.16 25.65 26.30
CA THR A 2 -32.94 26.43 25.99
C THR A 2 -32.07 26.78 27.21
N HIS A 3 -32.68 27.10 28.36
CA HIS A 3 -31.92 27.42 29.59
C HIS A 3 -31.16 26.21 30.17
N LEU A 4 -31.76 25.00 30.16
CA LEU A 4 -31.06 23.78 30.63
C LEU A 4 -29.84 23.45 29.78
N HIS A 5 -29.92 23.66 28.46
CA HIS A 5 -28.79 23.42 27.55
C HIS A 5 -27.62 24.39 27.80
N ASN A 6 -27.89 25.62 28.21
CA ASN A 6 -26.85 26.59 28.57
C ASN A 6 -26.18 26.25 29.91
N ILE A 7 -26.93 25.72 30.88
CA ILE A 7 -26.40 25.26 32.17
C ILE A 7 -25.50 24.03 31.98
N ALA A 8 -25.90 23.10 31.10
CA ALA A 8 -25.14 21.89 30.80
C ALA A 8 -23.75 22.16 30.18
N ARG A 9 -23.56 23.31 29.52
CA ARG A 9 -22.30 23.70 28.88
C ARG A 9 -21.20 24.07 29.87
N TYR A 10 -21.56 24.80 30.93
CA TYR A 10 -20.62 25.30 31.93
C TYR A 10 -20.65 24.53 33.25
N SER A 11 -21.50 23.49 33.35
CA SER A 11 -21.69 22.70 34.57
C SER A 11 -20.39 22.13 35.11
N ALA A 12 -19.56 21.52 34.26
CA ALA A 12 -18.27 20.96 34.67
C ALA A 12 -17.30 22.03 35.19
N PHE A 13 -17.24 23.20 34.55
CA PHE A 13 -16.41 24.31 35.00
C PHE A 13 -16.91 24.91 36.31
N ALA A 14 -18.23 25.09 36.45
CA ALA A 14 -18.85 25.53 37.69
C ALA A 14 -18.59 24.54 38.84
N LEU A 15 -18.69 23.23 38.58
CA LEU A 15 -18.34 22.17 39.54
C LEU A 15 -16.87 22.22 39.95
N CYS A 16 -15.95 22.56 39.03
CA CYS A 16 -14.54 22.74 39.39
C CYS A 16 -14.34 23.93 40.34
N ILE A 17 -15.01 25.06 40.08
CA ILE A 17 -14.96 26.23 40.98
C ILE A 17 -15.55 25.91 42.36
N LEU A 18 -16.74 25.28 42.38
CA LEU A 18 -17.40 24.87 43.62
C LEU A 18 -16.56 23.86 44.40
N GLY A 19 -15.93 22.90 43.69
CA GLY A 19 -15.00 21.93 44.26
C GLY A 19 -13.76 22.58 44.88
N ALA A 20 -13.21 23.61 44.25
CA ALA A 20 -12.10 24.39 44.81
C ALA A 20 -12.51 25.13 46.08
N VAL A 21 -13.67 25.81 46.06
CA VAL A 21 -14.20 26.53 47.23
C VAL A 21 -14.49 25.58 48.40
N PHE A 22 -15.16 24.45 48.13
CA PHE A 22 -15.45 23.43 49.13
C PHE A 22 -14.17 22.84 49.73
N SER A 23 -13.18 22.51 48.89
CA SER A 23 -11.90 21.96 49.35
C SER A 23 -11.12 22.96 50.20
N ALA A 24 -11.20 24.27 49.90
CA ALA A 24 -10.59 25.32 50.72
C ALA A 24 -11.26 25.45 52.09
N ILE A 25 -12.59 25.35 52.16
CA ILE A 25 -13.35 25.37 53.42
C ILE A 25 -12.97 24.16 54.30
N VAL A 26 -12.94 22.96 53.72
CA VAL A 26 -12.57 21.73 54.43
C VAL A 26 -11.12 21.76 54.91
N LEU A 27 -10.21 22.38 54.15
CA LEU A 27 -8.82 22.59 54.56
C LEU A 27 -8.73 23.51 55.78
N GLY A 28 -9.52 24.59 55.79
CA GLY A 28 -9.65 25.51 56.93
C GLY A 28 -10.23 24.87 58.19
N LEU A 29 -11.04 23.81 58.04
CA LEU A 29 -11.59 23.00 59.13
C LEU A 29 -10.63 21.92 59.66
N GLY A 30 -9.38 21.90 59.21
CA GLY A 30 -8.31 21.06 59.78
C GLY A 30 -8.06 19.73 59.07
N TRP A 31 -8.80 19.41 58.00
CA TRP A 31 -8.59 18.19 57.22
C TRP A 31 -7.48 18.37 56.18
N ARG A 32 -6.24 18.08 56.57
CA ARG A 32 -5.03 18.33 55.77
C ARG A 32 -5.01 17.65 54.38
N PHE A 33 -5.66 16.50 54.22
CA PHE A 33 -5.75 15.80 52.93
C PHE A 33 -6.58 16.54 51.86
N SER A 34 -7.44 17.48 52.27
CA SER A 34 -8.23 18.31 51.34
C SER A 34 -7.38 19.27 50.50
N GLY A 35 -6.13 19.53 50.90
CA GLY A 35 -5.20 20.38 50.15
C GLY A 35 -4.85 19.83 48.76
N VAL A 36 -4.82 18.50 48.59
CA VAL A 36 -4.59 17.87 47.28
C VAL A 36 -5.78 18.12 46.35
N PHE A 37 -7.01 17.96 46.85
CA PHE A 37 -8.22 18.21 46.08
C PHE A 37 -8.36 19.70 45.70
N LEU A 38 -7.99 20.61 46.61
CA LEU A 38 -7.93 22.04 46.32
C LEU A 38 -7.00 22.35 45.14
N LEU A 39 -5.79 21.78 45.13
CA LEU A 39 -4.83 21.98 44.04
C LEU A 39 -5.36 21.45 42.70
N VAL A 40 -5.98 20.27 42.70
CA VAL A 40 -6.56 19.66 41.49
C VAL A 40 -7.69 20.54 40.94
N PHE A 41 -8.65 20.93 41.76
CA PHE A 41 -9.77 21.77 41.31
C PHE A 41 -9.33 23.16 40.88
N LEU A 42 -8.35 23.77 41.58
CA LEU A 42 -7.76 25.05 41.17
C LEU A 42 -7.09 24.94 39.78
N ALA A 43 -6.32 23.88 39.54
CA ALA A 43 -5.70 23.63 38.24
C ALA A 43 -6.75 23.47 37.13
N LEU A 44 -7.83 22.71 37.38
CA LEU A 44 -8.94 22.55 36.43
C LEU A 44 -9.69 23.88 36.19
N THR A 45 -9.86 24.72 37.21
CA THR A 45 -10.43 26.06 37.04
C THR A 45 -9.53 26.94 36.17
N VAL A 46 -8.21 26.91 36.35
CA VAL A 46 -7.27 27.64 35.48
C VAL A 46 -7.36 27.14 34.04
N VAL A 47 -7.45 25.83 33.82
CA VAL A 47 -7.68 25.24 32.49
C VAL A 47 -9.00 25.73 31.90
N GLY A 48 -10.09 25.74 32.68
CA GLY A 48 -11.39 26.24 32.21
C GLY A 48 -11.39 27.73 31.86
N ILE A 49 -10.67 28.56 32.62
CA ILE A 49 -10.48 29.99 32.28
C ILE A 49 -9.71 30.12 30.97
N ARG A 50 -8.63 29.35 30.79
CA ARG A 50 -7.88 29.31 29.53
C ARG A 50 -8.77 28.88 28.35
N ASP A 51 -9.62 27.87 28.54
CA ASP A 51 -10.55 27.35 27.52
C ASP A 51 -11.57 28.40 27.07
N LEU A 52 -12.05 29.24 27.99
CA LEU A 52 -12.99 30.34 27.70
C LEU A 52 -12.33 31.51 26.96
N LEU A 53 -11.08 31.82 27.30
CA LEU A 53 -10.33 32.95 26.75
C LEU A 53 -9.71 32.67 25.39
N GLN A 54 -9.33 31.41 25.13
CA GLN A 54 -8.72 31.04 23.85
C GLN A 54 -9.74 31.17 22.70
N LYS A 55 -9.26 31.58 21.51
CA LYS A 55 -10.11 31.83 20.33
C LYS A 55 -10.01 30.75 19.24
N ARG A 56 -9.18 29.71 19.42
CA ARG A 56 -8.84 28.71 18.39
C ARG A 56 -9.79 27.51 18.34
N HIS A 57 -10.26 27.03 19.50
CA HIS A 57 -11.07 25.82 19.62
C HIS A 57 -12.50 26.14 20.09
N SER A 58 -13.46 26.10 19.17
CA SER A 58 -14.87 26.41 19.46
C SER A 58 -15.52 25.43 20.44
N ILE A 59 -15.06 24.18 20.50
CA ILE A 59 -15.60 23.17 21.43
C ILE A 59 -15.16 23.47 22.87
N LEU A 60 -13.86 23.64 23.13
CA LEU A 60 -13.35 23.96 24.47
C LEU A 60 -13.94 25.27 25.00
N ARG A 61 -14.17 26.24 24.12
CA ARG A 61 -14.78 27.52 24.51
C ARG A 61 -16.25 27.41 24.92
N ASN A 62 -16.99 26.50 24.30
CA ASN A 62 -18.40 26.25 24.64
C ASN A 62 -18.57 25.22 25.77
N TYR A 63 -17.56 24.38 26.02
CA TYR A 63 -17.56 23.29 27.00
C TYR A 63 -16.22 23.26 27.75
N PRO A 64 -15.91 24.29 28.58
CA PRO A 64 -14.64 24.38 29.29
C PRO A 64 -14.43 23.19 30.23
N VAL A 65 -13.17 22.73 30.35
CA VAL A 65 -12.77 21.53 31.10
C VAL A 65 -13.30 20.21 30.49
N ILE A 66 -14.62 20.04 30.36
CA ILE A 66 -15.22 18.77 29.91
C ILE A 66 -14.96 18.48 28.42
N GLY A 67 -14.76 19.52 27.60
CA GLY A 67 -14.41 19.36 26.19
C GLY A 67 -13.10 18.61 25.96
N HIS A 68 -12.16 18.64 26.92
CA HIS A 68 -10.90 17.88 26.85
C HIS A 68 -11.12 16.37 26.88
N ILE A 69 -12.19 15.89 27.53
CA ILE A 69 -12.55 14.47 27.54
C ILE A 69 -12.85 13.97 26.13
N ARG A 70 -13.52 14.79 25.30
CA ARG A 70 -13.77 14.45 23.90
C ARG A 70 -12.47 14.20 23.15
N PHE A 71 -11.52 15.12 23.25
CA PHE A 71 -10.25 15.01 22.51
C PHE A 71 -9.41 13.83 23.01
N MET A 72 -9.43 13.54 24.32
CA MET A 72 -8.80 12.35 24.90
C MET A 72 -9.39 11.05 24.32
N PHE A 73 -10.72 10.95 24.24
CA PHE A 73 -11.36 9.78 23.61
C PHE A 73 -11.14 9.75 22.10
N GLU A 74 -11.08 10.90 21.43
CA GLU A 74 -10.83 10.99 19.99
C GLU A 74 -9.42 10.50 19.62
N GLU A 75 -8.42 10.75 20.46
CA GLU A 75 -7.05 10.26 20.29
C GLU A 75 -6.93 8.74 20.45
N ILE A 76 -7.65 8.14 21.41
CA ILE A 76 -7.62 6.69 21.70
C ILE A 76 -8.67 5.93 20.86
N ARG A 77 -9.57 6.64 20.17
CA ARG A 77 -10.71 6.07 19.44
C ARG A 77 -10.30 4.98 18.46
N PRO A 78 -9.27 5.12 17.60
CA PRO A 78 -8.91 4.08 16.65
C PRO A 78 -8.57 2.76 17.34
N GLU A 79 -7.80 2.80 18.43
CA GLU A 79 -7.40 1.63 19.21
C GLU A 79 -8.60 1.01 19.95
N MET A 80 -9.42 1.82 20.63
CA MET A 80 -10.59 1.30 21.35
C MET A 80 -11.64 0.70 20.41
N ARG A 81 -11.90 1.36 19.27
CA ARG A 81 -12.90 0.89 18.30
C ARG A 81 -12.55 -0.51 17.79
N GLN A 82 -11.26 -0.76 17.54
CA GLN A 82 -10.77 -2.06 17.08
C GLN A 82 -11.03 -3.22 18.06
N TYR A 83 -10.98 -2.98 19.37
CA TYR A 83 -11.11 -4.05 20.36
C TYR A 83 -12.51 -4.15 21.00
N LEU A 84 -13.24 -3.04 21.09
CA LEU A 84 -14.49 -2.96 21.85
C LEU A 84 -15.75 -2.80 20.98
N ILE A 85 -15.62 -2.39 19.70
CA ILE A 85 -16.77 -1.98 18.89
C ILE A 85 -16.83 -2.70 17.53
N GLU A 86 -15.69 -2.87 16.85
CA GLU A 86 -15.64 -3.46 15.49
C GLU A 86 -16.02 -4.94 15.48
N SER A 87 -16.90 -5.31 14.54
CA SER A 87 -17.13 -6.72 14.20
C SER A 87 -15.88 -7.30 13.55
N ASP A 88 -15.69 -8.62 13.66
CA ASP A 88 -14.51 -9.28 13.12
C ASP A 88 -14.39 -9.16 11.59
N THR A 89 -15.52 -8.95 10.90
CA THR A 89 -15.65 -8.80 9.43
C THR A 89 -15.72 -7.35 8.93
N ASP A 90 -15.77 -6.34 9.82
CA ASP A 90 -15.83 -4.94 9.40
C ASP A 90 -14.47 -4.50 8.78
N GLU A 91 -14.46 -4.15 7.49
CA GLU A 91 -13.23 -3.72 6.80
C GLU A 91 -12.95 -2.22 6.96
N LEU A 92 -12.02 -1.79 7.83
CA LEU A 92 -11.56 -0.40 7.85
C LEU A 92 -10.09 -0.21 8.29
N PRO A 93 -9.06 -0.29 7.41
CA PRO A 93 -9.04 -0.80 6.04
C PRO A 93 -8.93 -2.33 5.90
N PHE A 94 -8.56 -3.06 6.96
CA PHE A 94 -8.61 -4.53 7.01
C PHE A 94 -9.48 -4.97 8.18
N SER A 95 -10.22 -6.05 7.96
CA SER A 95 -10.98 -6.74 9.00
C SER A 95 -10.05 -7.32 10.07
N ARG A 96 -10.61 -7.58 11.26
CA ARG A 96 -9.85 -8.25 12.33
C ARG A 96 -9.51 -9.69 11.96
N GLU A 97 -10.39 -10.36 11.22
CA GLU A 97 -10.14 -11.69 10.67
C GLU A 97 -8.89 -11.73 9.78
N THR A 98 -8.80 -10.84 8.79
CA THR A 98 -7.62 -10.77 7.89
C THR A 98 -6.34 -10.43 8.64
N ARG A 99 -6.39 -9.52 9.62
CA ARG A 99 -5.21 -9.20 10.45
C ARG A 99 -4.79 -10.38 11.32
N SER A 100 -5.76 -11.08 11.92
CA SER A 100 -5.52 -12.25 12.78
C SER A 100 -4.89 -13.39 11.99
N LEU A 101 -5.37 -13.65 10.76
CA LEU A 101 -4.76 -14.61 9.84
C LEU A 101 -3.28 -14.31 9.63
N VAL A 102 -2.92 -13.06 9.33
CA VAL A 102 -1.52 -12.68 9.15
C VAL A 102 -0.72 -12.90 10.43
N TYR A 103 -1.25 -12.50 11.58
CA TYR A 103 -0.55 -12.68 12.86
C TYR A 103 -0.33 -14.16 13.18
N GLN A 104 -1.32 -15.02 12.96
CA GLN A 104 -1.22 -16.47 13.20
C GLN A 104 -0.16 -17.09 12.29
N ARG A 105 -0.24 -16.83 10.97
CA ARG A 105 0.75 -17.29 10.00
C ARG A 105 2.16 -16.80 10.33
N ALA A 106 2.30 -15.52 10.66
CA ALA A 106 3.58 -14.92 11.04
C ALA A 106 4.15 -15.54 12.34
N LYS A 107 3.30 -15.84 13.33
CA LYS A 107 3.70 -16.48 14.60
C LYS A 107 3.85 -18.00 14.48
N GLY A 108 3.59 -18.60 13.31
CA GLY A 108 3.59 -20.05 13.14
C GLY A 108 2.55 -20.76 14.02
N GLN A 109 1.45 -20.06 14.33
CA GLN A 109 0.32 -20.60 15.07
C GLN A 109 -0.70 -21.18 14.08
N GLU A 110 -1.56 -22.07 14.57
CA GLU A 110 -2.67 -22.61 13.78
C GLU A 110 -3.58 -21.47 13.32
N ASP A 111 -3.82 -21.40 12.02
CA ASP A 111 -4.69 -20.42 11.36
C ASP A 111 -6.06 -21.00 10.95
N LYS A 112 -6.38 -22.20 11.46
CA LYS A 112 -7.67 -22.85 11.26
C LYS A 112 -8.72 -22.27 12.20
N LYS A 113 -9.88 -21.93 11.65
CA LYS A 113 -11.04 -21.42 12.38
C LYS A 113 -12.11 -22.51 12.49
N PRO A 114 -12.58 -22.88 13.70
CA PRO A 114 -13.74 -23.76 13.84
C PRO A 114 -15.03 -23.01 13.51
N PHE A 115 -16.16 -23.71 13.39
CA PHE A 115 -17.53 -23.15 13.28
C PHE A 115 -17.96 -22.59 11.90
N GLY A 116 -17.09 -22.62 10.89
CA GLY A 116 -17.44 -22.27 9.50
C GLY A 116 -17.24 -20.79 9.15
N THR A 117 -17.79 -20.36 8.01
CA THR A 117 -17.61 -19.00 7.49
C THR A 117 -18.45 -17.96 8.24
N THR A 118 -17.83 -16.82 8.55
CA THR A 118 -18.51 -15.62 9.08
C THR A 118 -18.77 -14.59 7.99
N GLU A 119 -18.34 -14.87 6.75
CA GLU A 119 -18.55 -14.00 5.60
C GLU A 119 -20.00 -14.04 5.12
N ARG A 120 -20.49 -12.90 4.63
CA ARG A 120 -21.83 -12.80 4.04
C ARG A 120 -21.77 -13.29 2.60
N VAL A 121 -21.80 -14.61 2.41
CA VAL A 121 -21.60 -15.29 1.11
C VAL A 121 -22.64 -14.98 0.02
N TYR A 122 -23.76 -14.36 0.43
CA TYR A 122 -24.85 -13.94 -0.45
C TYR A 122 -24.82 -12.45 -0.79
N ASP A 123 -23.92 -11.67 -0.18
CA ASP A 123 -23.77 -10.24 -0.45
C ASP A 123 -22.98 -10.01 -1.74
N SER A 124 -23.33 -8.94 -2.46
CA SER A 124 -22.54 -8.46 -3.61
C SER A 124 -21.06 -8.26 -3.24
N GLY A 125 -20.16 -8.65 -4.15
CA GLY A 125 -18.71 -8.58 -3.97
C GLY A 125 -18.07 -9.85 -3.44
N TYR A 126 -18.86 -10.81 -2.92
CA TYR A 126 -18.35 -12.13 -2.54
C TYR A 126 -17.86 -12.90 -3.77
N ALA A 127 -16.72 -13.59 -3.61
CA ALA A 127 -16.14 -14.43 -4.65
C ALA A 127 -15.60 -15.71 -4.01
N TRP A 128 -15.60 -16.81 -4.77
CA TRP A 128 -15.07 -18.09 -4.30
C TRP A 128 -14.38 -18.85 -5.43
N VAL A 129 -13.51 -19.79 -5.05
CA VAL A 129 -12.86 -20.72 -5.97
C VAL A 129 -13.75 -21.93 -6.15
N THR A 130 -13.87 -22.43 -7.38
CA THR A 130 -14.52 -23.71 -7.68
C THR A 130 -13.55 -24.84 -7.37
N HIS A 131 -13.94 -25.76 -6.48
CA HIS A 131 -13.10 -26.90 -6.11
C HIS A 131 -13.30 -28.05 -7.11
N SER A 132 -12.25 -28.84 -7.31
CA SER A 132 -12.29 -30.07 -8.08
C SER A 132 -12.76 -31.23 -7.21
N ILE A 133 -13.57 -32.13 -7.78
CA ILE A 133 -13.87 -33.43 -7.16
C ILE A 133 -12.66 -34.37 -7.13
N ALA A 134 -11.64 -34.07 -7.94
CA ALA A 134 -10.35 -34.73 -7.98
C ALA A 134 -9.25 -33.71 -7.59
N PRO A 135 -9.10 -33.38 -6.30
CA PRO A 135 -8.10 -32.43 -5.84
C PRO A 135 -6.69 -33.02 -5.98
N LYS A 136 -5.69 -32.14 -6.02
CA LYS A 136 -4.27 -32.50 -6.08
C LYS A 136 -3.55 -32.03 -4.82
N VAL A 137 -2.47 -32.72 -4.48
CA VAL A 137 -1.55 -32.33 -3.42
C VAL A 137 -0.31 -31.72 -4.05
N ILE A 138 -0.05 -30.45 -3.76
CA ILE A 138 1.14 -29.74 -4.20
C ILE A 138 2.09 -29.70 -3.00
N THR A 139 3.22 -30.40 -3.09
CA THR A 139 4.19 -30.51 -2.00
C THR A 139 5.28 -29.44 -2.06
N ASP A 140 5.66 -29.01 -3.26
CA ASP A 140 6.59 -27.90 -3.47
C ASP A 140 5.84 -26.58 -3.41
N THR A 141 6.19 -25.76 -2.44
CA THR A 141 5.60 -24.44 -2.21
C THR A 141 6.51 -23.29 -2.62
N ASP A 142 7.68 -23.57 -3.19
CA ASP A 142 8.61 -22.53 -3.68
C ASP A 142 8.22 -22.06 -5.08
N PHE A 143 7.06 -21.41 -5.18
CA PHE A 143 6.56 -20.94 -6.47
C PHE A 143 7.35 -19.73 -6.97
N ARG A 144 7.91 -19.85 -8.17
CA ARG A 144 8.76 -18.84 -8.80
C ARG A 144 8.25 -18.38 -10.17
N VAL A 145 8.54 -17.13 -10.50
CA VAL A 145 8.37 -16.54 -11.83
C VAL A 145 9.69 -15.93 -12.28
N LEU A 146 10.08 -16.20 -13.54
CA LEU A 146 11.23 -15.56 -14.16
C LEU A 146 10.82 -14.20 -14.72
N ILE A 147 11.45 -13.13 -14.22
CA ILE A 147 11.22 -11.74 -14.63
C ILE A 147 12.43 -11.27 -15.42
N GLY A 148 12.19 -10.82 -16.65
CA GLY A 148 13.20 -10.38 -17.61
C GLY A 148 12.66 -10.63 -19.01
N GLY A 149 12.44 -9.57 -19.77
CA GLY A 149 12.03 -9.64 -21.16
C GLY A 149 13.20 -10.00 -22.09
N PRO A 150 12.99 -9.99 -23.42
CA PRO A 150 14.00 -10.40 -24.40
C PRO A 150 15.33 -9.61 -24.32
N ASP A 151 15.27 -8.35 -23.89
CA ASP A 151 16.43 -7.45 -23.81
C ASP A 151 17.15 -7.52 -22.44
N CYS A 152 16.63 -8.31 -21.49
CA CYS A 152 17.21 -8.48 -20.17
C CYS A 152 18.35 -9.50 -20.20
N ARG A 153 19.51 -9.12 -19.64
CA ARG A 153 20.69 -9.99 -19.54
C ARG A 153 20.77 -10.75 -18.21
N GLN A 154 20.10 -10.24 -17.18
CA GLN A 154 20.16 -10.78 -15.82
C GLN A 154 18.75 -11.04 -15.26
N PRO A 155 17.98 -11.99 -15.83
CA PRO A 155 16.62 -12.24 -15.37
C PRO A 155 16.60 -12.70 -13.91
N TYR A 156 15.54 -12.32 -13.18
CA TYR A 156 15.38 -12.62 -11.75
C TYR A 156 14.28 -13.65 -11.51
N SER A 157 14.60 -14.70 -10.73
CA SER A 157 13.64 -15.72 -10.30
C SER A 157 12.92 -15.26 -9.02
N ALA A 158 11.85 -14.49 -9.19
CA ALA A 158 11.09 -13.94 -8.08
C ALA A 158 10.12 -14.97 -7.49
N SER A 159 9.91 -14.92 -6.18
CA SER A 159 8.79 -15.60 -5.53
C SER A 159 7.45 -15.05 -6.07
N LEU A 160 6.40 -15.87 -6.12
CA LEU A 160 5.05 -15.37 -6.45
C LEU A 160 4.50 -14.34 -5.46
N TYR A 161 5.11 -14.23 -4.27
CA TYR A 161 4.74 -13.26 -3.25
C TYR A 161 5.97 -12.54 -2.68
N ASN A 162 6.02 -11.21 -2.79
CA ASN A 162 7.16 -10.39 -2.31
C ASN A 162 6.71 -9.18 -1.48
N ILE A 163 7.66 -8.51 -0.82
CA ILE A 163 7.38 -7.29 -0.04
C ILE A 163 7.29 -6.10 -1.00
N SER A 164 6.15 -5.42 -0.99
CA SER A 164 5.91 -4.23 -1.82
C SER A 164 6.62 -2.98 -1.27
N ALA A 165 6.83 -2.01 -2.15
CA ALA A 165 7.51 -0.74 -1.91
C ALA A 165 7.10 -0.03 -0.62
N MET A 166 8.02 0.09 0.33
CA MET A 166 7.86 0.88 1.55
C MET A 166 9.15 1.60 1.93
N SER A 167 9.15 2.93 1.84
CA SER A 167 10.38 3.72 2.02
C SER A 167 10.94 3.71 3.44
N PHE A 168 12.27 3.66 3.53
CA PHE A 168 12.97 4.13 4.73
C PHE A 168 12.68 5.62 4.98
N GLY A 169 12.32 5.96 6.21
CA GLY A 169 11.75 7.25 6.61
C GLY A 169 10.24 7.18 6.87
N ALA A 170 9.49 6.50 6.00
CA ALA A 170 8.11 6.11 6.33
C ALA A 170 8.13 4.97 7.37
N LEU A 171 8.99 3.98 7.14
CA LEU A 171 9.32 2.93 8.09
C LEU A 171 10.60 3.23 8.88
N SER A 172 10.69 2.62 10.05
CA SER A 172 11.84 2.68 10.96
C SER A 172 13.02 1.85 10.45
N ALA A 173 14.20 2.09 11.01
CA ALA A 173 15.39 1.28 10.75
C ALA A 173 15.13 -0.21 11.08
N ASN A 174 14.59 -0.48 12.27
CA ASN A 174 14.28 -1.83 12.71
C ASN A 174 13.27 -2.54 11.79
N ALA A 175 12.27 -1.81 11.28
CA ALA A 175 11.31 -2.38 10.35
C ALA A 175 11.96 -2.79 9.03
N ILE A 176 12.79 -1.91 8.44
CA ILE A 176 13.53 -2.23 7.21
C ILE A 176 14.46 -3.43 7.41
N THR A 177 15.23 -3.43 8.50
CA THR A 177 16.13 -4.53 8.86
C THR A 177 15.37 -5.84 9.01
N ALA A 178 14.24 -5.86 9.73
CA ALA A 178 13.42 -7.06 9.92
C ALA A 178 12.83 -7.58 8.60
N LEU A 179 12.30 -6.68 7.76
CA LEU A 179 11.70 -7.02 6.47
C LEU A 179 12.74 -7.61 5.52
N ASN A 180 13.90 -6.94 5.33
CA ASN A 180 14.94 -7.45 4.43
C ASN A 180 15.57 -8.76 4.95
N THR A 181 15.78 -8.87 6.26
CA THR A 181 16.30 -10.12 6.85
C THR A 181 15.32 -11.27 6.63
N GLY A 182 14.02 -11.03 6.85
CA GLY A 182 12.99 -12.04 6.58
C GLY A 182 12.89 -12.41 5.09
N ALA A 183 13.07 -11.43 4.20
CA ALA A 183 13.13 -11.63 2.75
C ALA A 183 14.30 -12.54 2.36
N ARG A 184 15.50 -12.32 2.92
CA ARG A 184 16.64 -13.24 2.75
C ARG A 184 16.32 -14.65 3.24
N LEU A 185 15.77 -14.77 4.45
CA LEU A 185 15.49 -16.06 5.07
C LEU A 185 14.46 -16.89 4.28
N GLY A 186 13.48 -16.24 3.65
CA GLY A 186 12.49 -16.91 2.80
C GLY A 186 12.84 -16.91 1.30
N GLY A 187 13.98 -16.34 0.92
CA GLY A 187 14.40 -16.23 -0.48
C GLY A 187 13.44 -15.43 -1.36
N PHE A 188 12.90 -14.30 -0.90
CA PHE A 188 12.02 -13.42 -1.70
C PHE A 188 12.53 -11.98 -1.67
N ALA A 189 11.97 -11.11 -2.53
CA ALA A 189 12.47 -9.75 -2.69
C ALA A 189 11.80 -8.75 -1.72
N HIS A 190 12.55 -7.70 -1.39
CA HIS A 190 12.07 -6.52 -0.68
C HIS A 190 12.24 -5.27 -1.54
N ASP A 191 11.14 -4.61 -1.88
CA ASP A 191 11.16 -3.34 -2.57
C ASP A 191 11.46 -2.17 -1.62
N THR A 192 12.49 -1.39 -1.95
CA THR A 192 13.03 -0.30 -1.12
C THR A 192 12.08 0.87 -0.93
N GLY A 193 11.07 1.00 -1.80
CA GLY A 193 10.25 2.18 -1.90
C GLY A 193 11.02 3.44 -2.31
N GLU A 194 10.32 4.57 -2.26
CA GLU A 194 10.79 5.87 -2.78
C GLU A 194 11.95 6.50 -1.97
N GLY A 195 12.39 5.90 -0.87
CA GLY A 195 13.31 6.52 0.09
C GLY A 195 14.79 6.39 -0.25
N GLY A 196 15.12 5.84 -1.42
CA GLY A 196 16.47 5.37 -1.73
C GLY A 196 16.82 4.09 -0.97
N ILE A 197 18.06 3.64 -1.13
CA ILE A 197 18.55 2.38 -0.54
C ILE A 197 19.34 2.68 0.73
N SER A 198 18.69 2.54 1.87
CA SER A 198 19.35 2.80 3.17
C SER A 198 20.33 1.69 3.57
N ARG A 199 21.27 2.01 4.47
CA ARG A 199 22.18 1.04 5.09
C ARG A 199 21.45 -0.18 5.69
N TYR A 200 20.22 0.00 6.18
CA TYR A 200 19.41 -1.05 6.78
C TYR A 200 18.87 -2.05 5.76
N HIS A 201 18.68 -1.63 4.50
CA HIS A 201 18.39 -2.56 3.40
C HIS A 201 19.62 -3.42 3.08
N ARG A 202 20.83 -2.84 3.18
CA ARG A 202 22.09 -3.51 2.81
C ARG A 202 22.58 -4.54 3.82
N GLN A 203 22.39 -4.24 5.10
CA GLN A 203 23.01 -4.98 6.21
C GLN A 203 22.88 -6.51 6.15
N ASN A 204 21.74 -7.03 5.68
CA ASN A 204 21.43 -8.46 5.78
C ASN A 204 21.36 -9.18 4.43
N GLY A 205 21.65 -8.51 3.31
CA GLY A 205 21.83 -9.17 2.02
C GLY A 205 20.58 -9.83 1.40
N GLY A 206 19.36 -9.49 1.83
CA GLY A 206 18.15 -9.97 1.16
C GLY A 206 17.95 -9.25 -0.18
N ASP A 207 17.40 -9.95 -1.18
CA ASP A 207 17.20 -9.41 -2.52
C ASP A 207 16.34 -8.14 -2.51
N LEU A 208 16.74 -7.15 -3.32
CA LEU A 208 16.09 -5.85 -3.40
C LEU A 208 15.50 -5.56 -4.77
N ILE A 209 14.33 -4.92 -4.75
CA ILE A 209 13.79 -4.19 -5.90
C ILE A 209 14.08 -2.71 -5.64
N TYR A 210 14.94 -2.10 -6.45
CA TYR A 210 15.28 -0.70 -6.29
C TYR A 210 14.22 0.18 -6.97
N GLN A 211 13.41 0.85 -6.15
CA GLN A 211 12.39 1.76 -6.66
C GLN A 211 12.95 3.17 -6.92
N VAL A 212 12.81 3.64 -8.15
CA VAL A 212 13.17 5.00 -8.59
C VAL A 212 11.89 5.80 -8.79
N ALA A 213 11.68 6.80 -7.93
CA ALA A 213 10.50 7.69 -7.99
C ALA A 213 10.87 9.09 -8.50
N SER A 214 9.87 9.95 -8.67
CA SER A 214 10.03 11.31 -9.24
C SER A 214 10.98 12.24 -8.46
N GLY A 215 11.22 11.96 -7.17
CA GLY A 215 12.21 12.69 -6.36
C GLY A 215 13.66 12.24 -6.57
N TYR A 216 13.87 11.12 -7.29
CA TYR A 216 15.16 10.48 -7.58
C TYR A 216 16.06 10.30 -6.35
N PHE A 217 15.47 10.04 -5.18
CA PHE A 217 16.24 9.88 -3.95
C PHE A 217 17.22 8.70 -4.06
N GLY A 218 18.48 8.95 -3.66
CA GLY A 218 19.59 8.02 -3.84
C GLY A 218 20.23 8.03 -5.24
N CYS A 219 19.63 8.70 -6.24
CA CYS A 219 20.17 8.83 -7.61
C CYS A 219 19.88 10.21 -8.23
N ARG A 220 19.98 11.27 -7.42
CA ARG A 220 19.74 12.66 -7.83
C ARG A 220 20.98 13.53 -7.80
N ASP A 221 20.98 14.56 -8.63
CA ASP A 221 21.89 15.69 -8.52
C ASP A 221 21.42 16.69 -7.44
N GLU A 222 22.21 17.75 -7.23
CA GLU A 222 21.91 18.81 -6.26
C GLU A 222 20.60 19.57 -6.60
N ASN A 223 20.23 19.61 -7.88
CA ASN A 223 19.00 20.25 -8.38
C ASN A 223 17.77 19.33 -8.33
N GLY A 224 17.94 18.05 -7.93
CA GLY A 224 16.86 17.07 -7.90
C GLY A 224 16.51 16.42 -9.23
N ARG A 225 17.40 16.52 -10.22
CA ARG A 225 17.30 15.77 -11.48
C ARG A 225 17.97 14.41 -11.34
N PHE A 226 17.62 13.49 -12.23
CA PHE A 226 18.22 12.17 -12.29
C PHE A 226 19.73 12.26 -12.57
N ASP A 227 20.52 11.52 -11.80
CA ASP A 227 21.98 11.42 -11.91
C ASP A 227 22.35 9.99 -12.35
N PRO A 228 22.74 9.80 -13.63
CA PRO A 228 23.03 8.48 -14.19
C PRO A 228 24.17 7.73 -13.47
N GLU A 229 25.19 8.44 -13.00
CA GLU A 229 26.36 7.81 -12.39
C GLU A 229 26.04 7.31 -10.98
N LYS A 230 25.32 8.13 -10.19
CA LYS A 230 24.80 7.65 -8.90
C LYS A 230 23.86 6.48 -9.08
N PHE A 231 22.95 6.53 -10.07
CA PHE A 231 22.07 5.41 -10.36
C PHE A 231 22.86 4.14 -10.70
N ARG A 232 23.83 4.23 -11.63
CA ARG A 232 24.70 3.11 -12.03
C ARG A 232 25.42 2.52 -10.81
N SER A 233 26.02 3.36 -9.97
CA SER A 233 26.72 2.94 -8.76
C SER A 233 25.81 2.17 -7.80
N GLN A 234 24.59 2.67 -7.57
CA GLN A 234 23.61 1.96 -6.73
C GLN A 234 23.21 0.64 -7.40
N ALA A 235 22.78 0.68 -8.66
CA ALA A 235 22.24 -0.44 -9.42
C ALA A 235 23.25 -1.57 -9.64
N ALA A 236 24.56 -1.30 -9.62
CA ALA A 236 25.62 -2.30 -9.75
C ALA A 236 25.66 -3.31 -8.59
N ASP A 237 25.12 -2.97 -7.41
CA ASP A 237 25.08 -3.86 -6.25
C ASP A 237 24.35 -5.19 -6.57
N PRO A 238 24.97 -6.37 -6.38
CA PRO A 238 24.35 -7.66 -6.67
C PRO A 238 23.12 -7.97 -5.81
N GLN A 239 22.93 -7.27 -4.69
CA GLN A 239 21.72 -7.35 -3.87
C GLN A 239 20.49 -6.79 -4.62
N ILE A 240 20.69 -5.83 -5.53
CA ILE A 240 19.62 -5.28 -6.34
C ILE A 240 19.36 -6.23 -7.50
N LYS A 241 18.16 -6.80 -7.53
CA LYS A 241 17.74 -7.77 -8.56
C LYS A 241 16.89 -7.16 -9.65
N MET A 242 16.16 -6.09 -9.35
CA MET A 242 15.25 -5.43 -10.29
C MET A 242 15.21 -3.92 -10.04
N ILE A 243 14.88 -3.16 -11.08
CA ILE A 243 14.65 -1.71 -11.01
C ILE A 243 13.17 -1.43 -11.29
N GLU A 244 12.51 -0.70 -10.40
CA GLU A 244 11.11 -0.31 -10.55
C GLU A 244 10.99 1.22 -10.67
N LEU A 245 10.65 1.71 -11.86
CA LEU A 245 10.31 3.12 -12.07
C LEU A 245 8.89 3.40 -11.55
N LYS A 246 8.76 4.17 -10.46
CA LYS A 246 7.45 4.46 -9.86
C LYS A 246 6.81 5.70 -10.50
N LEU A 247 5.83 5.46 -11.38
CA LEU A 247 5.00 6.54 -11.95
C LEU A 247 3.95 7.04 -10.96
N SER A 248 3.30 6.12 -10.24
CA SER A 248 2.27 6.46 -9.25
C SER A 248 2.07 5.33 -8.23
N GLN A 249 1.32 5.61 -7.16
CA GLN A 249 0.88 4.61 -6.18
C GLN A 249 -0.62 4.75 -5.94
N GLY A 250 -1.29 3.65 -5.57
CA GLY A 250 -2.74 3.61 -5.40
C GLY A 250 -3.32 4.59 -4.37
N ALA A 251 -2.59 4.82 -3.28
CA ALA A 251 -3.05 5.71 -2.20
C ALA A 251 -3.08 7.19 -2.58
N LYS A 252 -2.26 7.62 -3.55
CA LYS A 252 -2.18 9.01 -4.00
C LYS A 252 -1.65 9.13 -5.43
N PRO A 253 -2.39 8.63 -6.44
CA PRO A 253 -1.96 8.74 -7.83
C PRO A 253 -1.88 10.21 -8.25
N GLY A 254 -0.89 10.56 -9.07
CA GLY A 254 -0.69 11.95 -9.52
C GLY A 254 -0.17 12.90 -8.44
N HIS A 255 0.32 12.39 -7.30
CA HIS A 255 0.97 13.18 -6.26
C HIS A 255 2.30 12.55 -5.88
N GLY A 256 3.31 13.40 -5.63
CA GLY A 256 4.63 12.94 -5.17
C GLY A 256 4.63 12.38 -3.74
N GLY A 257 5.70 11.67 -3.42
CA GLY A 257 6.08 11.32 -2.05
C GLY A 257 6.19 12.57 -1.16
N MET A 258 5.88 12.41 0.12
CA MET A 258 6.06 13.46 1.13
C MET A 258 6.61 12.80 2.39
N LEU A 259 7.75 13.28 2.88
CA LEU A 259 8.27 12.95 4.19
C LEU A 259 8.46 14.25 4.99
N PRO A 260 7.72 14.44 6.11
CA PRO A 260 7.86 15.63 6.93
C PRO A 260 9.27 15.78 7.51
N ALA A 261 9.74 17.02 7.66
CA ALA A 261 11.06 17.37 8.20
C ALA A 261 11.30 16.75 9.58
N ALA A 262 10.25 16.65 10.41
CA ALA A 262 10.30 16.01 11.72
C ALA A 262 10.73 14.53 11.69
N LYS A 263 10.63 13.86 10.53
CA LYS A 263 11.09 12.49 10.33
C LYS A 263 12.44 12.40 9.63
N ILE A 264 13.05 13.51 9.21
CA ILE A 264 14.34 13.46 8.50
C ILE A 264 15.45 13.38 9.55
N SER A 265 15.99 12.17 9.75
CA SER A 265 17.17 11.92 10.55
C SER A 265 18.45 11.95 9.68
N PRO A 266 19.65 12.03 10.27
CA PRO A 266 20.91 11.98 9.52
C PRO A 266 21.01 10.77 8.60
N GLU A 267 20.52 9.61 9.05
CA GLU A 267 20.51 8.37 8.26
C GLU A 267 19.54 8.44 7.07
N ILE A 268 18.44 9.21 7.20
CA ILE A 268 17.47 9.42 6.12
C ILE A 268 17.98 10.42 5.11
N ALA A 269 18.61 11.51 5.58
CA ALA A 269 19.26 12.50 4.74
C ALA A 269 20.36 11.85 3.87
N GLU A 270 21.19 11.00 4.47
CA GLU A 270 22.19 10.19 3.76
C GLU A 270 21.56 9.26 2.72
N ALA A 271 20.57 8.45 3.10
CA ALA A 271 19.94 7.49 2.19
C ALA A 271 19.26 8.17 0.99
N ARG A 272 18.75 9.40 1.18
CA ARG A 272 18.01 10.14 0.15
C ARG A 272 18.86 11.12 -0.65
N GLY A 273 20.02 11.53 -0.13
CA GLY A 273 20.82 12.62 -0.67
C GLY A 273 20.12 13.98 -0.56
N VAL A 274 19.54 14.28 0.61
CA VAL A 274 18.79 15.54 0.86
C VAL A 274 19.29 16.24 2.12
N PRO A 275 19.20 17.59 2.21
CA PRO A 275 19.56 18.31 3.43
C PRO A 275 18.60 18.02 4.60
N MET A 276 19.12 18.17 5.82
CA MET A 276 18.34 18.06 7.06
C MET A 276 17.43 19.28 7.27
N GLY A 277 16.30 19.08 7.97
CA GLY A 277 15.45 20.17 8.46
C GLY A 277 14.46 20.78 7.46
N VAL A 278 14.38 20.25 6.24
CA VAL A 278 13.45 20.72 5.19
C VAL A 278 12.52 19.58 4.78
N ASP A 279 11.22 19.87 4.60
CA ASP A 279 10.28 18.87 4.12
C ASP A 279 10.73 18.25 2.79
N CYS A 280 10.67 16.93 2.73
CA CYS A 280 11.09 16.18 1.55
C CYS A 280 9.86 15.90 0.68
N ILE A 281 9.60 16.81 -0.27
CA ILE A 281 8.49 16.74 -1.22
C ILE A 281 9.02 16.30 -2.58
N SER A 282 8.42 15.25 -3.14
CA SER A 282 8.72 14.82 -4.51
C SER A 282 7.83 15.54 -5.51
N PRO A 283 8.33 15.86 -6.72
CA PRO A 283 7.48 16.32 -7.81
C PRO A 283 6.36 15.30 -8.13
N PRO A 284 5.20 15.73 -8.66
CA PRO A 284 4.14 14.81 -9.07
C PRO A 284 4.51 13.91 -10.25
N ALA A 285 5.44 14.34 -11.10
CA ALA A 285 5.88 13.63 -12.29
C ALA A 285 7.40 13.58 -12.40
N HIS A 286 7.91 12.62 -13.16
CA HIS A 286 9.32 12.50 -13.48
C HIS A 286 9.77 13.65 -14.39
N SER A 287 10.88 14.31 -14.05
CA SER A 287 11.48 15.35 -14.91
C SER A 287 12.31 14.81 -16.08
N ALA A 288 12.55 13.49 -16.14
CA ALA A 288 13.40 12.86 -17.14
C ALA A 288 12.69 12.60 -18.49
N PHE A 289 11.35 12.63 -18.50
CA PHE A 289 10.53 12.40 -19.69
C PHE A 289 9.19 13.13 -19.54
N SER A 290 8.61 13.55 -20.66
CA SER A 290 7.26 14.12 -20.72
C SER A 290 6.34 13.38 -21.70
N THR A 291 6.88 12.47 -22.51
CA THR A 291 6.14 11.71 -23.51
C THR A 291 6.28 10.20 -23.30
N PRO A 292 5.33 9.39 -23.81
CA PRO A 292 5.42 7.94 -23.74
C PRO A 292 6.69 7.37 -24.42
N ILE A 293 7.08 7.90 -25.59
CA ILE A 293 8.33 7.51 -26.27
C ILE A 293 9.57 7.82 -25.40
N GLN A 294 9.66 9.01 -24.83
CA GLN A 294 10.77 9.38 -23.94
C GLN A 294 10.80 8.48 -22.69
N MET A 295 9.63 8.08 -22.17
CA MET A 295 9.56 7.14 -21.07
C MET A 295 10.15 5.77 -21.46
N MET A 296 9.86 5.25 -22.65
CA MET A 296 10.45 3.99 -23.13
C MET A 296 11.97 4.10 -23.33
N GLN A 297 12.44 5.20 -23.90
CA GLN A 297 13.88 5.48 -24.00
C GLN A 297 14.54 5.56 -22.62
N PHE A 298 13.85 6.13 -21.63
CA PHE A 298 14.35 6.18 -20.25
C PHE A 298 14.40 4.79 -19.60
N ILE A 299 13.42 3.91 -19.85
CA ILE A 299 13.46 2.51 -19.39
C ILE A 299 14.65 1.77 -20.00
N ALA A 300 14.90 1.91 -21.31
CA ALA A 300 16.09 1.33 -21.94
C ALA A 300 17.39 1.88 -21.31
N HIS A 301 17.46 3.19 -21.10
CA HIS A 301 18.62 3.82 -20.47
C HIS A 301 18.88 3.28 -19.06
N LEU A 302 17.83 3.14 -18.22
CA LEU A 302 17.96 2.53 -16.90
C LEU A 302 18.45 1.08 -16.97
N ARG A 303 18.00 0.30 -17.96
CA ARG A 303 18.46 -1.08 -18.16
C ARG A 303 19.95 -1.13 -18.50
N ASP A 304 20.41 -0.24 -19.37
CA ASP A 304 21.83 -0.15 -19.73
C ASP A 304 22.70 0.25 -18.53
N LEU A 305 22.26 1.23 -17.75
CA LEU A 305 22.95 1.66 -16.53
C LEU A 305 22.96 0.57 -15.45
N ALA A 306 21.90 -0.24 -15.36
CA ALA A 306 21.77 -1.36 -14.42
C ALA A 306 22.40 -2.67 -14.93
N ASP A 307 23.22 -2.59 -15.98
CA ASP A 307 23.91 -3.73 -16.60
C ASP A 307 22.98 -4.88 -17.03
N GLY A 308 21.81 -4.54 -17.56
CA GLY A 308 20.87 -5.51 -18.14
C GLY A 308 19.99 -6.22 -17.11
N LYS A 309 19.94 -5.75 -15.86
CA LYS A 309 18.93 -6.20 -14.88
C LYS A 309 17.50 -5.87 -15.36
N PRO A 310 16.47 -6.59 -14.89
CA PRO A 310 15.08 -6.33 -15.27
C PRO A 310 14.68 -4.93 -14.81
N VAL A 311 14.12 -4.14 -15.74
CA VAL A 311 13.60 -2.80 -15.51
C VAL A 311 12.13 -2.75 -15.88
N GLY A 312 11.31 -2.39 -14.90
CA GLY A 312 9.88 -2.23 -15.07
C GLY A 312 9.39 -0.90 -14.51
N PHE A 313 8.07 -0.73 -14.51
CA PHE A 313 7.46 0.43 -13.89
C PHE A 313 6.21 0.09 -13.07
N LYS A 314 5.90 0.93 -12.09
CA LYS A 314 4.74 0.82 -11.23
C LYS A 314 3.76 1.95 -11.44
N LEU A 315 2.48 1.63 -11.52
CA LEU A 315 1.41 2.62 -11.62
C LEU A 315 0.09 2.14 -11.01
N CYS A 316 -0.66 3.10 -10.49
CA CYS A 316 -2.11 3.00 -10.37
C CYS A 316 -2.76 3.53 -11.63
N ILE A 317 -3.67 2.76 -12.23
CA ILE A 317 -4.37 3.18 -13.45
C ILE A 317 -5.27 4.37 -13.15
N GLY A 318 -5.01 5.48 -13.83
CA GLY A 318 -5.88 6.66 -13.89
C GLY A 318 -6.59 6.71 -15.24
N HIS A 319 -6.13 7.59 -16.13
CA HIS A 319 -6.63 7.64 -17.49
C HIS A 319 -6.18 6.41 -18.28
N ARG A 320 -7.11 5.48 -18.52
CA ARG A 320 -6.89 4.27 -19.36
C ARG A 320 -6.17 4.55 -20.69
N ARG A 321 -6.45 5.69 -21.31
CA ARG A 321 -5.81 6.13 -22.55
C ARG A 321 -4.30 6.32 -22.41
N GLU A 322 -3.82 6.88 -21.30
CA GLU A 322 -2.39 7.12 -21.10
C GLU A 322 -1.60 5.82 -21.03
N PHE A 323 -2.16 4.77 -20.42
CA PHE A 323 -1.54 3.44 -20.47
C PHE A 323 -1.44 2.92 -21.91
N MET A 324 -2.50 3.10 -22.72
CA MET A 324 -2.44 2.77 -24.15
C MET A 324 -1.43 3.63 -24.92
N CYS A 325 -1.19 4.89 -24.52
CA CYS A 325 -0.12 5.71 -25.09
C CYS A 325 1.27 5.09 -24.82
N ILE A 326 1.50 4.59 -23.60
CA ILE A 326 2.74 3.88 -23.24
C ILE A 326 2.88 2.61 -24.09
N VAL A 327 1.82 1.81 -24.22
CA VAL A 327 1.83 0.59 -25.04
C VAL A 327 2.06 0.90 -26.53
N LYS A 328 1.52 2.00 -27.08
CA LYS A 328 1.86 2.45 -28.43
C LYS A 328 3.34 2.81 -28.58
N ALA A 329 3.91 3.52 -27.61
CA ALA A 329 5.33 3.82 -27.63
C ALA A 329 6.20 2.56 -27.57
N MET A 330 5.78 1.50 -26.86
CA MET A 330 6.48 0.21 -26.88
C MET A 330 6.53 -0.38 -28.30
N LEU A 331 5.41 -0.34 -29.02
CA LEU A 331 5.32 -0.85 -30.39
C LEU A 331 6.14 -0.02 -31.38
N GLU A 332 6.09 1.31 -31.26
CA GLU A 332 6.78 2.23 -32.16
C GLU A 332 8.30 2.23 -31.96
N THR A 333 8.75 2.19 -30.71
CA THR A 333 10.19 2.19 -30.38
C THR A 333 10.81 0.80 -30.38
N GLY A 334 9.99 -0.26 -30.30
CA GLY A 334 10.43 -1.64 -30.07
C GLY A 334 10.89 -1.94 -28.63
N ILE A 335 10.95 -0.91 -27.76
CA ILE A 335 11.43 -1.00 -26.38
C ILE A 335 10.27 -1.40 -25.45
N THR A 336 10.42 -2.51 -24.74
CA THR A 336 9.46 -2.95 -23.73
C THR A 336 10.07 -2.91 -22.33
N PRO A 337 9.32 -2.56 -21.27
CA PRO A 337 9.74 -2.87 -19.91
C PRO A 337 9.74 -4.39 -19.70
N ASP A 338 10.53 -4.87 -18.74
CA ASP A 338 10.57 -6.29 -18.37
C ASP A 338 9.34 -6.67 -17.53
N PHE A 339 8.79 -5.70 -16.80
CA PHE A 339 7.58 -5.88 -16.02
C PHE A 339 6.77 -4.60 -15.78
N ILE A 340 5.51 -4.77 -15.38
CA ILE A 340 4.60 -3.70 -14.96
C ILE A 340 3.95 -4.08 -13.63
N VAL A 341 4.05 -3.20 -12.63
CA VAL A 341 3.34 -3.37 -11.35
C VAL A 341 2.08 -2.52 -11.32
N VAL A 342 0.93 -3.20 -11.27
CA VAL A 342 -0.38 -2.57 -11.17
C VAL A 342 -0.76 -2.41 -9.71
N ASP A 343 -0.75 -1.17 -9.23
CA ASP A 343 -1.07 -0.81 -7.85
C ASP A 343 -2.51 -0.30 -7.76
N GLY A 344 -3.39 -1.06 -7.11
CA GLY A 344 -4.79 -0.67 -6.94
C GLY A 344 -4.97 0.52 -6.01
N LYS A 345 -6.01 1.32 -6.27
CA LYS A 345 -6.50 2.45 -5.45
C LYS A 345 -6.42 2.20 -3.94
N GLU A 346 -6.73 0.98 -3.54
CA GLU A 346 -6.78 0.52 -2.16
C GLU A 346 -5.40 0.42 -1.50
N GLY A 347 -4.31 0.70 -2.20
CA GLY A 347 -2.93 0.71 -1.71
C GLY A 347 -2.73 1.54 -0.43
N GLY A 348 -1.70 1.20 0.33
CA GLY A 348 -1.36 1.89 1.58
C GLY A 348 -0.48 3.13 1.37
N THR A 349 -0.40 3.98 2.39
CA THR A 349 0.57 5.08 2.44
C THR A 349 0.89 5.44 3.89
N GLY A 350 2.11 5.94 4.13
CA GLY A 350 2.46 6.55 5.41
C GLY A 350 1.86 7.95 5.58
N SER A 351 1.59 8.65 4.47
CA SER A 351 0.95 9.98 4.44
C SER A 351 0.37 10.29 3.05
N ALA A 352 -0.91 10.64 3.00
CA ALA A 352 -1.57 11.17 1.81
C ALA A 352 -2.78 12.06 2.22
N PRO A 353 -3.16 13.02 1.37
CA PRO A 353 -4.44 13.70 1.51
C PRO A 353 -5.61 12.71 1.44
N LEU A 354 -6.63 12.92 2.27
CA LEU A 354 -7.80 12.03 2.37
C LEU A 354 -8.52 11.86 1.02
N GLU A 355 -8.70 12.96 0.28
CA GLU A 355 -9.40 12.94 -1.01
C GLU A 355 -8.67 12.06 -2.04
N PHE A 356 -7.35 12.15 -2.10
CA PHE A 356 -6.53 11.28 -2.94
C PHE A 356 -6.68 9.81 -2.54
N SER A 357 -6.60 9.52 -1.23
CA SER A 357 -6.72 8.15 -0.72
C SER A 357 -8.09 7.53 -0.97
N SER A 358 -9.15 8.34 -1.05
CA SER A 358 -10.52 7.84 -1.17
C SER A 358 -11.08 7.89 -2.59
N ARG A 359 -10.62 8.80 -3.46
CA ARG A 359 -11.33 9.13 -4.72
C ARG A 359 -10.47 9.13 -5.99
N VAL A 360 -9.14 9.06 -5.88
CA VAL A 360 -8.24 9.15 -7.06
C VAL A 360 -7.55 7.81 -7.33
N GLY A 361 -7.82 7.20 -8.48
CA GLY A 361 -7.22 5.93 -8.95
C GLY A 361 -8.23 4.81 -9.17
N MET A 362 -7.86 3.82 -9.98
CA MET A 362 -8.67 2.63 -10.26
C MET A 362 -8.37 1.50 -9.25
N PRO A 363 -9.37 0.74 -8.78
CA PRO A 363 -9.13 -0.41 -7.91
C PRO A 363 -8.31 -1.50 -8.61
N MET A 364 -7.64 -2.37 -7.84
CA MET A 364 -6.66 -3.32 -8.37
C MET A 364 -7.24 -4.26 -9.42
N ARG A 365 -8.44 -4.81 -9.20
CA ARG A 365 -9.01 -5.85 -10.09
C ARG A 365 -9.25 -5.31 -11.49
N GLU A 366 -9.91 -4.16 -11.60
CA GLU A 366 -10.19 -3.48 -12.87
C GLU A 366 -8.90 -3.00 -13.53
N GLY A 367 -7.97 -2.43 -12.75
CA GLY A 367 -6.69 -1.97 -13.25
C GLY A 367 -5.84 -3.11 -13.82
N LEU A 368 -5.74 -4.22 -13.10
CA LEU A 368 -4.98 -5.41 -13.48
C LEU A 368 -5.55 -6.02 -14.75
N HIS A 369 -6.86 -6.25 -14.76
CA HIS A 369 -7.56 -6.79 -15.91
C HIS A 369 -7.41 -5.89 -17.14
N PHE A 370 -7.48 -4.56 -16.95
CA PHE A 370 -7.28 -3.59 -18.03
C PHE A 370 -5.87 -3.65 -18.62
N VAL A 371 -4.84 -3.70 -17.77
CA VAL A 371 -3.44 -3.79 -18.20
C VAL A 371 -3.19 -5.11 -18.93
N HIS A 372 -3.63 -6.23 -18.35
CA HIS A 372 -3.50 -7.56 -18.94
C HIS A 372 -4.09 -7.61 -20.36
N ASN A 373 -5.35 -7.22 -20.52
CA ASN A 373 -6.02 -7.24 -21.83
C ASN A 373 -5.45 -6.21 -22.81
N THR A 374 -4.97 -5.05 -22.36
CA THR A 374 -4.33 -4.09 -23.27
C THR A 374 -3.03 -4.68 -23.85
N LEU A 375 -2.22 -5.36 -23.02
CA LEU A 375 -0.99 -6.01 -23.50
C LEU A 375 -1.27 -7.18 -24.43
N ARG A 376 -2.31 -7.98 -24.15
CA ARG A 376 -2.76 -9.05 -25.06
C ARG A 376 -3.23 -8.49 -26.39
N GLY A 377 -4.08 -7.46 -26.34
CA GLY A 377 -4.57 -6.79 -27.54
C GLY A 377 -3.47 -6.19 -28.40
N ALA A 378 -2.35 -5.79 -27.79
CA ALA A 378 -1.16 -5.28 -28.48
C ALA A 378 -0.17 -6.37 -28.90
N GLY A 379 -0.36 -7.64 -28.50
CA GLY A 379 0.58 -8.73 -28.74
C GLY A 379 1.90 -8.60 -27.98
N LEU A 380 1.87 -8.02 -26.77
CA LEU A 380 3.04 -7.79 -25.92
C LEU A 380 3.02 -8.56 -24.58
N ARG A 381 1.96 -9.35 -24.33
CA ARG A 381 1.75 -10.00 -23.02
C ARG A 381 2.81 -11.04 -22.67
N ASP A 382 3.36 -11.71 -23.66
CA ASP A 382 4.43 -12.71 -23.54
C ASP A 382 5.78 -12.07 -23.17
N ARG A 383 6.05 -10.85 -23.64
CA ARG A 383 7.30 -10.10 -23.40
C ARG A 383 7.36 -9.41 -22.04
N ILE A 384 6.20 -9.16 -21.40
CA ILE A 384 6.09 -8.31 -20.21
C ILE A 384 5.39 -9.06 -19.09
N LYS A 385 6.04 -9.16 -17.94
CA LYS A 385 5.43 -9.74 -16.74
C LYS A 385 4.61 -8.71 -15.95
N ILE A 386 3.52 -9.11 -15.31
CA ILE A 386 2.61 -8.22 -14.58
C ILE A 386 2.60 -8.58 -13.09
N CYS A 387 2.86 -7.61 -12.22
CA CYS A 387 2.64 -7.75 -10.79
C CYS A 387 1.32 -7.10 -10.39
N ALA A 388 0.58 -7.74 -9.49
CA ALA A 388 -0.53 -7.10 -8.79
C ALA A 388 -0.10 -6.62 -7.39
N ALA A 389 -0.53 -5.41 -7.02
CA ALA A 389 -0.43 -4.87 -5.67
C ALA A 389 -1.72 -4.14 -5.31
N GLY A 390 -2.19 -4.28 -4.06
CA GLY A 390 -3.45 -3.69 -3.61
C GLY A 390 -4.23 -4.65 -2.71
N LYS A 391 -4.12 -4.45 -1.39
CA LYS A 391 -4.77 -5.30 -0.36
C LYS A 391 -4.54 -6.83 -0.48
N ILE A 392 -3.57 -7.30 -1.26
CA ILE A 392 -3.25 -8.74 -1.36
C ILE A 392 -2.56 -9.20 -0.07
N VAL A 393 -3.25 -10.06 0.69
CA VAL A 393 -2.77 -10.55 1.99
C VAL A 393 -2.98 -12.05 2.15
N THR A 394 -4.07 -12.58 1.58
CA THR A 394 -4.43 -14.00 1.70
C THR A 394 -3.99 -14.80 0.48
N ALA A 395 -3.99 -16.13 0.62
CA ALA A 395 -3.74 -17.03 -0.51
C ALA A 395 -4.84 -16.92 -1.58
N PHE A 396 -6.09 -16.70 -1.17
CA PHE A 396 -7.21 -16.45 -2.08
C PHE A 396 -7.01 -15.16 -2.90
N ASP A 397 -6.51 -14.09 -2.28
CA ASP A 397 -6.21 -12.85 -3.01
C ASP A 397 -5.14 -13.05 -4.08
N ILE A 398 -4.09 -13.83 -3.77
CA ILE A 398 -3.03 -14.17 -4.72
C ILE A 398 -3.61 -15.01 -5.86
N ALA A 399 -4.33 -16.09 -5.55
CA ALA A 399 -4.95 -16.96 -6.56
C ALA A 399 -5.87 -16.17 -7.51
N ARG A 400 -6.71 -15.29 -6.96
CA ARG A 400 -7.58 -14.42 -7.76
C ARG A 400 -6.77 -13.45 -8.63
N ALA A 401 -5.70 -12.84 -8.09
CA ALA A 401 -4.87 -11.92 -8.89
C ALA A 401 -4.17 -12.65 -10.05
N LEU A 402 -3.68 -13.87 -9.84
CA LEU A 402 -3.10 -14.71 -10.90
C LEU A 402 -4.16 -15.01 -11.99
N ALA A 403 -5.37 -15.40 -11.58
CA ALA A 403 -6.50 -15.62 -12.49
C ALA A 403 -6.92 -14.39 -13.29
N LEU A 404 -6.68 -13.18 -12.78
CA LEU A 404 -6.98 -11.92 -13.46
C LEU A 404 -5.84 -11.42 -14.36
N GLY A 405 -4.72 -12.16 -14.41
CA GLY A 405 -3.66 -11.93 -15.37
C GLY A 405 -2.33 -11.49 -14.78
N ALA A 406 -2.20 -11.45 -13.45
CA ALA A 406 -0.92 -11.23 -12.79
C ALA A 406 0.00 -12.46 -12.91
N ASP A 407 1.29 -12.23 -13.03
CA ASP A 407 2.32 -13.26 -12.95
C ASP A 407 2.87 -13.42 -11.52
N TRP A 408 2.80 -12.38 -10.69
CA TRP A 408 3.05 -12.46 -9.25
C TRP A 408 2.37 -11.32 -8.47
N CYS A 409 2.49 -11.35 -7.14
CA CYS A 409 1.89 -10.37 -6.25
C CYS A 409 2.89 -9.75 -5.27
N ASN A 410 2.66 -8.47 -4.93
CA ASN A 410 3.42 -7.76 -3.91
C ASN A 410 2.48 -7.32 -2.77
N SER A 411 2.93 -7.44 -1.52
CA SER A 411 2.19 -6.95 -0.35
C SER A 411 3.04 -6.02 0.51
N ALA A 412 2.48 -4.86 0.86
CA ALA A 412 3.06 -3.98 1.88
C ALA A 412 2.45 -4.29 3.25
N ARG A 413 1.14 -4.11 3.37
CA ARG A 413 0.42 -4.18 4.65
C ARG A 413 0.40 -5.57 5.26
N GLY A 414 0.37 -6.64 4.45
CA GLY A 414 0.53 -8.01 4.95
C GLY A 414 1.85 -8.18 5.72
N PHE A 415 2.96 -7.74 5.14
CA PHE A 415 4.26 -7.80 5.82
C PHE A 415 4.39 -6.80 6.96
N MET A 416 3.73 -5.64 6.92
CA MET A 416 3.62 -4.75 8.09
C MET A 416 2.90 -5.43 9.26
N PHE A 417 1.81 -6.16 9.01
CA PHE A 417 1.11 -6.93 10.02
C PHE A 417 1.99 -8.08 10.55
N ALA A 418 2.75 -8.75 9.67
CA ALA A 418 3.67 -9.81 10.08
C ALA A 418 4.73 -9.34 11.10
N ILE A 419 5.24 -8.10 10.94
CA ILE A 419 6.16 -7.49 11.92
C ILE A 419 5.45 -6.83 13.11
N GLY A 420 4.11 -6.81 13.15
CA GLY A 420 3.33 -6.41 14.33
C GLY A 420 2.55 -5.10 14.22
N CYS A 421 2.32 -4.56 13.02
CA CYS A 421 1.44 -3.42 12.83
C CYS A 421 0.06 -3.73 13.39
N ILE A 422 -0.52 -2.81 14.16
CA ILE A 422 -1.86 -2.97 14.73
C ILE A 422 -2.93 -2.14 14.02
N GLN A 423 -2.60 -1.47 12.91
CA GLN A 423 -3.49 -0.56 12.19
C GLN A 423 -3.90 0.67 13.03
N SER A 424 -2.98 1.25 13.80
CA SER A 424 -3.24 2.47 14.60
C SER A 424 -3.50 3.74 13.78
N GLN A 425 -3.19 3.72 12.46
CA GLN A 425 -3.33 4.86 11.53
C GLN A 425 -2.57 6.15 11.93
N SER A 426 -1.68 6.07 12.93
CA SER A 426 -0.80 7.14 13.38
C SER A 426 0.54 7.20 12.63
N CYS A 427 0.60 6.62 11.43
CA CYS A 427 1.85 6.47 10.68
C CYS A 427 2.52 7.81 10.35
N HIS A 428 1.75 8.85 10.04
CA HIS A 428 2.27 10.17 9.66
C HIS A 428 2.76 10.99 10.87
N THR A 429 2.31 10.70 12.09
CA THR A 429 2.57 11.52 13.29
C THR A 429 3.90 11.24 13.97
N ASN A 430 4.66 10.24 13.49
CA ASN A 430 5.86 9.72 14.14
C ASN A 430 5.61 8.99 15.48
N ALA A 431 4.35 8.82 15.91
CA ALA A 431 3.99 8.24 17.20
C ALA A 431 3.52 6.77 17.10
N CYS A 432 4.02 6.01 16.12
CA CYS A 432 3.66 4.60 15.95
C CYS A 432 3.90 3.81 17.26
N PRO A 433 2.88 3.14 17.83
CA PRO A 433 2.98 2.50 19.14
C PRO A 433 3.85 1.24 19.13
N VAL A 434 4.04 0.62 17.96
CA VAL A 434 4.77 -0.66 17.80
C VAL A 434 6.13 -0.50 17.12
N GLY A 435 6.62 0.73 16.94
CA GLY A 435 7.97 0.96 16.43
C GLY A 435 8.18 0.76 14.92
N ILE A 436 7.10 0.60 14.14
CA ILE A 436 7.18 0.35 12.68
C ILE A 436 7.30 1.64 11.88
N ALA A 437 6.35 2.58 12.03
CA ALA A 437 6.27 3.79 11.20
C ALA A 437 6.73 5.05 11.97
N THR A 438 7.93 4.99 12.55
CA THR A 438 8.48 6.04 13.42
C THR A 438 10.00 6.14 13.29
N GLN A 439 10.52 7.33 13.50
CA GLN A 439 11.95 7.64 13.62
C GLN A 439 12.37 7.87 15.09
N ASP A 440 11.45 7.75 16.05
CA ASP A 440 11.72 7.80 17.49
C ASP A 440 12.43 6.51 17.95
N LYS A 441 13.69 6.63 18.39
CA LYS A 441 14.51 5.50 18.84
C LYS A 441 13.90 4.72 20.01
N LEU A 442 13.20 5.39 20.94
CA LEU A 442 12.55 4.73 22.07
C LEU A 442 11.40 3.83 21.61
N ARG A 443 10.64 4.28 20.61
CA ARG A 443 9.54 3.51 20.02
C ARG A 443 10.06 2.38 19.13
N GLN A 444 11.12 2.62 18.36
CA GLN A 444 11.74 1.60 17.51
C GLN A 444 12.22 0.38 18.31
N ARG A 445 12.70 0.59 19.54
CA ARG A 445 13.13 -0.49 20.44
C ARG A 445 12.05 -1.55 20.69
N ALA A 446 10.77 -1.21 20.57
CA ALA A 446 9.67 -2.16 20.73
C ALA A 446 9.64 -3.24 19.62
N LEU A 447 10.31 -2.98 18.48
CA LEU A 447 10.37 -3.89 17.34
C LEU A 447 11.67 -4.70 17.37
N ASP A 448 11.62 -5.90 17.94
CA ASP A 448 12.74 -6.85 17.93
C ASP A 448 12.99 -7.40 16.52
N THR A 449 14.13 -7.03 15.93
CA THR A 449 14.43 -7.35 14.52
C THR A 449 14.62 -8.85 14.28
N GLY A 450 15.12 -9.60 15.27
CA GLY A 450 15.33 -11.04 15.18
C GLY A 450 14.01 -11.82 15.11
N ASP A 451 13.12 -11.63 16.09
CA ASP A 451 11.77 -12.21 16.09
C ASP A 451 10.98 -11.77 14.87
N LYS A 452 11.02 -10.47 14.52
CA LYS A 452 10.23 -9.95 13.38
C LYS A 452 10.71 -10.48 12.04
N ALA A 453 12.02 -10.70 11.85
CA ALA A 453 12.53 -11.33 10.63
C ALA A 453 12.00 -12.77 10.46
N GLN A 454 11.98 -13.56 11.53
CA GLN A 454 11.41 -14.92 11.51
C GLN A 454 9.91 -14.90 11.23
N ARG A 455 9.19 -13.89 11.73
CA ARG A 455 7.76 -13.70 11.44
C ARG A 455 7.50 -13.38 9.98
N VAL A 456 8.32 -12.55 9.36
CA VAL A 456 8.25 -12.22 7.93
C VAL A 456 8.44 -13.47 7.08
N ALA A 457 9.48 -14.26 7.34
CA ALA A 457 9.74 -15.51 6.62
C ALA A 457 8.61 -16.54 6.81
N ARG A 458 8.08 -16.71 8.03
CA ARG A 458 6.95 -17.60 8.31
C ARG A 458 5.66 -17.15 7.63
N PHE A 459 5.34 -15.86 7.67
CA PHE A 459 4.16 -15.33 7.01
C PHE A 459 4.17 -15.62 5.51
N HIS A 460 5.30 -15.37 4.85
CA HIS A 460 5.48 -15.68 3.43
C HIS A 460 5.31 -17.19 3.17
N ARG A 461 6.09 -18.04 3.83
CA ARG A 461 6.04 -19.50 3.64
C ARG A 461 4.65 -20.08 3.87
N ASN A 462 4.01 -19.72 4.98
CA ASN A 462 2.68 -20.24 5.32
C ASN A 462 1.60 -19.70 4.36
N THR A 463 1.80 -18.53 3.77
CA THR A 463 0.90 -18.01 2.73
C THR A 463 1.07 -18.75 1.41
N LEU A 464 2.31 -19.09 1.01
CA LEU A 464 2.54 -19.94 -0.17
C LEU A 464 2.05 -21.38 0.03
N HIS A 465 2.19 -21.94 1.24
CA HIS A 465 1.58 -23.24 1.57
C HIS A 465 0.06 -23.21 1.40
N ALA A 466 -0.62 -22.21 1.98
CA ALA A 466 -2.06 -22.07 1.80
C ALA A 466 -2.46 -21.83 0.32
N LEU A 467 -1.60 -21.18 -0.47
CA LEU A 467 -1.81 -21.03 -1.91
C LEU A 467 -1.71 -22.38 -2.65
N ALA A 468 -0.75 -23.23 -2.26
CA ALA A 468 -0.63 -24.59 -2.76
C ALA A 468 -1.88 -25.42 -2.44
N GLU A 469 -2.42 -25.30 -1.23
CA GLU A 469 -3.67 -25.97 -0.84
C GLU A 469 -4.87 -25.50 -1.65
N ILE A 470 -5.01 -24.18 -1.89
CA ILE A 470 -6.11 -23.64 -2.71
C ILE A 470 -5.98 -24.09 -4.18
N ALA A 471 -4.78 -24.06 -4.75
CA ALA A 471 -4.52 -24.54 -6.12
C ALA A 471 -4.80 -26.04 -6.24
N GLY A 472 -4.33 -26.84 -5.28
CA GLY A 472 -4.60 -28.27 -5.20
C GLY A 472 -6.08 -28.59 -5.06
N ALA A 473 -6.81 -27.83 -4.22
CA ALA A 473 -8.27 -27.96 -4.08
C ALA A 473 -9.02 -27.63 -5.37
N ALA A 474 -8.51 -26.70 -6.19
CA ALA A 474 -9.03 -26.42 -7.53
C ALA A 474 -8.64 -27.48 -8.59
N GLY A 475 -7.85 -28.49 -8.23
CA GLY A 475 -7.38 -29.55 -9.14
C GLY A 475 -6.17 -29.16 -10.00
N LEU A 476 -5.53 -28.04 -9.68
CA LEU A 476 -4.39 -27.48 -10.42
C LEU A 476 -3.06 -28.10 -9.97
N ASN A 477 -2.05 -28.06 -10.86
CA ASN A 477 -0.70 -28.51 -10.53
C ASN A 477 0.15 -27.37 -9.96
N SER A 478 -0.14 -26.13 -10.37
CA SER A 478 0.55 -24.93 -9.92
C SER A 478 -0.44 -23.78 -9.70
N PRO A 479 -0.21 -22.87 -8.74
CA PRO A 479 -0.97 -21.63 -8.64
C PRO A 479 -0.94 -20.76 -9.90
N SER A 480 0.10 -20.88 -10.74
CA SER A 480 0.17 -20.16 -12.02
C SER A 480 -0.84 -20.66 -13.05
N ASP A 481 -1.47 -21.82 -12.83
CA ASP A 481 -2.50 -22.39 -13.71
C ASP A 481 -3.89 -21.77 -13.48
N PHE A 482 -4.03 -20.87 -12.49
CA PHE A 482 -5.29 -20.20 -12.24
C PHE A 482 -5.71 -19.34 -13.44
N LEU A 483 -6.95 -19.58 -13.87
CA LEU A 483 -7.66 -18.85 -14.94
C LEU A 483 -9.01 -18.33 -14.40
N PRO A 484 -9.63 -17.33 -15.06
CA PRO A 484 -10.84 -16.70 -14.53
C PRO A 484 -11.97 -17.67 -14.19
N TYR A 485 -12.23 -18.70 -15.00
CA TYR A 485 -13.30 -19.70 -14.75
C TYR A 485 -13.15 -20.53 -13.48
N HIS A 486 -11.97 -20.53 -12.84
CA HIS A 486 -11.81 -21.16 -11.52
C HIS A 486 -12.48 -20.35 -10.41
N PHE A 487 -12.99 -19.16 -10.72
CA PHE A 487 -13.61 -18.25 -9.78
C PHE A 487 -15.04 -17.94 -10.19
N MET A 488 -15.88 -17.78 -9.18
CA MET A 488 -17.22 -17.24 -9.33
C MET A 488 -17.33 -15.91 -8.59
N PHE A 489 -18.10 -14.98 -9.14
CA PHE A 489 -18.26 -13.63 -8.62
C PHE A 489 -19.73 -13.29 -8.41
N ARG A 490 -20.07 -12.75 -7.24
CA ARG A 490 -21.41 -12.25 -6.95
C ARG A 490 -21.48 -10.76 -7.27
N HIS A 491 -22.17 -10.39 -8.35
CA HIS A 491 -22.26 -8.99 -8.79
C HIS A 491 -23.44 -8.25 -8.16
N ASN A 492 -24.63 -8.86 -8.18
CA ASN A 492 -25.84 -8.32 -7.56
C ASN A 492 -26.40 -9.34 -6.56
N ASP A 493 -27.29 -8.88 -5.69
CA ASP A 493 -27.95 -9.75 -4.73
C ASP A 493 -28.69 -10.88 -5.47
N GLY A 494 -28.27 -12.12 -5.20
CA GLY A 494 -28.84 -13.33 -5.80
C GLY A 494 -28.25 -13.80 -7.12
N THR A 495 -27.46 -13.00 -7.86
CA THR A 495 -26.82 -13.44 -9.12
C THR A 495 -25.32 -13.65 -8.98
N PHE A 496 -24.82 -14.73 -9.58
CA PHE A 496 -23.39 -15.01 -9.69
C PHE A 496 -23.00 -15.19 -11.15
N GLN A 497 -21.76 -14.86 -11.48
CA GLN A 497 -21.18 -14.98 -12.81
C GLN A 497 -19.89 -15.79 -12.73
N ASP A 498 -19.64 -16.57 -13.79
CA ASP A 498 -18.35 -17.21 -14.02
C ASP A 498 -17.27 -16.14 -14.23
N GLY A 499 -16.06 -16.40 -13.77
CA GLY A 499 -14.97 -15.44 -13.91
C GLY A 499 -14.60 -15.11 -15.36
N ASN A 500 -14.81 -16.02 -16.33
CA ASN A 500 -14.63 -15.69 -17.75
C ASN A 500 -15.64 -14.65 -18.26
N GLU A 501 -16.81 -14.55 -17.63
CA GLU A 501 -17.81 -13.52 -17.96
C GLU A 501 -17.55 -12.22 -17.20
N ALA A 502 -17.19 -12.33 -15.92
CA ALA A 502 -16.91 -11.17 -15.07
C ALA A 502 -15.62 -10.43 -15.48
N TYR A 503 -14.60 -11.18 -15.90
CA TYR A 503 -13.27 -10.69 -16.27
C TYR A 503 -12.77 -11.41 -17.54
N PRO A 504 -13.38 -11.15 -18.72
CA PRO A 504 -13.08 -11.86 -19.94
C PRO A 504 -11.67 -11.60 -20.46
N TYR A 505 -10.99 -12.69 -20.78
CA TYR A 505 -9.68 -12.67 -21.42
C TYR A 505 -9.84 -12.37 -22.91
N MET A 506 -9.38 -11.18 -23.32
CA MET A 506 -9.51 -10.73 -24.71
C MET A 506 -8.55 -11.49 -25.63
N PRO A 507 -8.92 -11.74 -26.91
CA PRO A 507 -8.05 -12.44 -27.86
C PRO A 507 -6.71 -11.72 -28.06
N GLU A 508 -5.63 -12.46 -28.32
CA GLU A 508 -4.34 -11.83 -28.65
C GLU A 508 -4.47 -10.99 -29.94
N GLY A 509 -3.81 -9.82 -29.97
CA GLY A 509 -3.75 -8.95 -31.15
C GLY A 509 -5.07 -8.24 -31.51
N PHE A 510 -6.13 -8.34 -30.68
CA PHE A 510 -7.46 -7.86 -31.03
C PHE A 510 -7.52 -6.34 -31.31
N LEU A 511 -6.57 -5.53 -30.82
CA LEU A 511 -6.53 -4.09 -31.08
C LEU A 511 -6.25 -3.74 -32.55
N PHE A 512 -5.67 -4.69 -33.30
CA PHE A 512 -5.38 -4.57 -34.73
C PHE A 512 -6.31 -5.42 -35.60
N SER A 513 -7.19 -6.21 -34.98
CA SER A 513 -8.15 -7.05 -35.68
C SER A 513 -9.34 -6.23 -36.18
N ASP A 514 -9.73 -6.46 -37.43
CA ASP A 514 -10.93 -5.89 -38.06
C ASP A 514 -12.20 -6.71 -37.78
N GLN A 515 -12.13 -7.73 -36.90
CA GLN A 515 -13.30 -8.53 -36.56
C GLN A 515 -14.38 -7.69 -35.86
N PRO A 516 -15.62 -7.68 -36.38
CA PRO A 516 -16.73 -6.92 -35.80
C PRO A 516 -17.13 -7.52 -34.45
N SER A 517 -17.03 -6.71 -33.39
CA SER A 517 -17.49 -7.07 -32.05
C SER A 517 -17.67 -5.78 -31.24
N GLU A 518 -18.86 -5.58 -30.69
CA GLU A 518 -19.20 -4.38 -29.92
C GLU A 518 -18.29 -4.22 -28.69
N GLU A 519 -17.96 -5.33 -28.04
CA GLU A 519 -17.05 -5.36 -26.89
C GLU A 519 -15.62 -4.93 -27.30
N LEU A 520 -15.09 -5.49 -28.39
CA LEU A 520 -13.76 -5.13 -28.88
C LEU A 520 -13.71 -3.68 -29.41
N ASP A 521 -14.79 -3.18 -29.98
CA ASP A 521 -14.88 -1.80 -30.47
C ASP A 521 -14.74 -0.77 -29.35
N VAL A 522 -15.22 -1.07 -28.16
CA VAL A 522 -15.06 -0.21 -26.97
C VAL A 522 -13.58 -0.01 -26.63
N TRP A 523 -12.74 -1.03 -26.81
CA TRP A 523 -11.30 -0.96 -26.64
C TRP A 523 -10.61 -0.27 -27.82
N ARG A 524 -10.94 -0.66 -29.06
CA ARG A 524 -10.38 -0.05 -30.29
C ARG A 524 -10.63 1.44 -30.36
N ARG A 525 -11.81 1.92 -29.96
CA ARG A 525 -12.11 3.37 -29.88
C ARG A 525 -11.19 4.10 -28.90
N ARG A 526 -10.84 3.49 -27.77
CA ARG A 526 -9.87 4.09 -26.82
C ARG A 526 -8.46 4.06 -27.38
N TRP A 527 -8.08 2.94 -28.00
CA TRP A 527 -6.78 2.75 -28.63
C TRP A 527 -6.51 3.77 -29.76
N LYS A 528 -7.51 4.05 -30.61
CA LYS A 528 -7.42 5.06 -31.68
C LYS A 528 -7.07 6.46 -31.14
N ARG A 529 -7.50 6.78 -29.91
CA ARG A 529 -7.24 8.08 -29.25
C ARG A 529 -5.92 8.15 -28.49
N ALA A 530 -5.22 7.03 -28.34
CA ALA A 530 -3.89 7.01 -27.74
C ALA A 530 -2.84 7.49 -28.76
N ASN A 531 -1.79 8.17 -28.27
CA ASN A 531 -0.70 8.69 -29.09
C ASN A 531 0.62 8.43 -28.35
N ALA A 532 1.63 7.89 -29.05
CA ALA A 532 2.94 7.58 -28.48
C ALA A 532 3.78 8.83 -28.17
N GLU A 533 3.54 9.94 -28.88
CA GLU A 533 4.28 11.19 -28.74
C GLU A 533 3.75 12.08 -27.62
N THR A 534 2.54 11.84 -27.09
CA THR A 534 1.96 12.69 -26.06
C THR A 534 0.96 11.97 -25.14
N PHE A 535 1.01 12.30 -23.85
CA PHE A 535 -0.03 11.93 -22.91
C PHE A 535 -1.27 12.82 -23.02
N ALA A 536 -1.20 13.98 -23.68
CA ALA A 536 -2.36 14.85 -23.86
C ALA A 536 -3.38 14.24 -24.83
N PRO A 537 -4.70 14.46 -24.65
CA PRO A 537 -5.70 14.04 -25.63
C PRO A 537 -5.59 14.87 -26.90
N THR A 538 -5.48 14.19 -28.05
CA THR A 538 -5.61 14.83 -29.37
C THR A 538 -7.04 15.34 -29.57
N GLU A 539 -8.02 14.61 -29.04
CA GLU A 539 -9.44 14.96 -29.04
C GLU A 539 -10.05 14.78 -27.66
N ILE A 540 -10.77 15.80 -27.19
CA ILE A 540 -11.58 15.72 -25.98
C ILE A 540 -12.79 14.82 -26.29
N PRO A 541 -13.02 13.74 -25.53
CA PRO A 541 -14.17 12.88 -25.78
C PRO A 541 -15.46 13.69 -25.59
N SER A 542 -16.29 13.72 -26.63
CA SER A 542 -17.62 14.28 -26.53
C SER A 542 -18.54 13.29 -25.80
N GLY A 543 -19.49 13.81 -25.02
CA GLY A 543 -20.52 13.00 -24.39
C GLY A 543 -21.46 12.39 -25.43
N ARG A 544 -22.34 11.47 -25.02
CA ARG A 544 -23.33 10.82 -25.92
C ARG A 544 -24.18 11.81 -26.73
N PHE A 545 -24.27 13.07 -26.30
CA PHE A 545 -25.10 14.12 -26.88
C PHE A 545 -24.32 15.24 -27.57
N ASN A 546 -22.99 15.12 -27.73
CA ASN A 546 -22.13 16.12 -28.34
C ASN A 546 -21.38 15.58 -29.56
#